data_AF-A0A1Y3AWZ8-F1
#
_entry.id   AF-A0A1Y3AWZ8-F1
#
_cell.length_a   1.000
_cell.length_b   1.000
_cell.length_c   1.000
_cell.angle_alpha   90.00
_cell.angle_beta   90.00
_cell.angle_gamma   90.00
#
_symmetry.space_group_name_H-M   'P 1'
#
loop_
_entity.id
_entity.type
_entity.pdbx_description
1 polymer ?
#
loop_
_entity_poly.entity_id
_entity_poly.type
_entity_poly.pdbx_seq_one_letter_code
_entity_poly.pdbx_strand_id
1 'polypeptide(L)'
;MKGFTTQMLNRDAFTIPKLAYESYFKIFGLISSGLDFGQRYGPVKQDKTSTNLKRFYCQFVCLLLWFFAIRSFVLMFIGDREIQLMMGDLTGFWNDYRMYYLMPTFYYSLQTAIIATIFLRNESELAWLVPFISVKQMQTNSIRTAKYDTNNHERRTQITIIMNNLIVLIATGMVAMLYMLTAYENMDDSTFKMFLPWIGIQAVWIFFMTGINMFTMTYFNLVCLILSNRFKQVCKDIEALAESDPGPLGSKNNALSTLYYEHNEICELVDESNSFWQSFIFFNYLCHIPCNCYALYNLFFAEFDDLLAIVTWTVFLHTILFLAFISLSAADVSAEAHSPYTAKIHIDCLQMSTFLHRVRGPTIGFSCLDLFVITNASISNTIAAVASYFLIVADFSRSTAAANAAEKREEAAKAAMNLTTTVAPPVTQ
;
A
#
# COMPACT_ATOMS: atom_id res chain seq x y z
N MET A 1 51.64 16.47 9.82
CA MET A 1 50.64 15.47 10.24
C MET A 1 49.69 16.14 11.23
N LYS A 2 48.52 16.58 10.77
CA LYS A 2 47.42 17.05 11.64
C LYS A 2 46.47 15.88 11.84
N GLY A 3 46.12 15.62 13.10
CA GLY A 3 45.34 14.46 13.51
C GLY A 3 44.03 14.36 12.74
N PHE A 4 43.87 13.25 12.03
CA PHE A 4 42.56 12.71 11.71
C PHE A 4 41.95 12.27 13.04
N THR A 5 41.15 13.16 13.66
CA THR A 5 40.22 12.74 14.69
C THR A 5 39.28 11.74 14.05
N THR A 6 39.39 10.50 14.50
CA THR A 6 38.47 9.42 14.21
C THR A 6 37.10 9.86 14.72
N GLN A 7 36.34 10.59 13.89
CA GLN A 7 34.90 10.49 13.93
C GLN A 7 34.62 9.02 13.61
N MET A 8 34.58 8.20 14.66
CA MET A 8 33.73 7.02 14.69
C MET A 8 32.32 7.56 14.41
N LEU A 9 32.03 7.73 13.12
CA LEU A 9 30.71 8.00 12.60
C LEU A 9 29.79 6.99 13.27
N ASN A 10 28.79 7.54 13.93
CA ASN A 10 27.80 6.89 14.78
C ASN A 10 27.15 5.71 14.05
N ARG A 11 27.85 4.56 14.05
CA ARG A 11 27.46 3.34 13.33
C ARG A 11 26.13 2.81 13.86
N ASP A 12 25.78 3.19 15.09
CA ASP A 12 24.59 2.78 15.80
C ASP A 12 23.32 3.46 15.27
N ALA A 13 23.38 4.72 14.81
CA ALA A 13 22.19 5.48 14.38
C ALA A 13 21.41 4.82 13.22
N PHE A 14 22.11 4.13 12.30
CA PHE A 14 21.47 3.45 11.16
C PHE A 14 21.02 2.02 11.43
N THR A 15 21.49 1.41 12.51
CA THR A 15 21.05 0.05 12.87
C THR A 15 19.59 0.04 13.33
N ILE A 16 19.10 1.16 13.88
CA ILE A 16 17.79 1.23 14.54
C ILE A 16 16.63 1.11 13.52
N PRO A 17 16.56 1.89 12.41
CA PRO A 17 15.48 1.74 11.42
C PRO A 17 15.44 0.37 10.75
N LYS A 18 16.62 -0.17 10.40
CA LYS A 18 16.75 -1.49 9.81
C LYS A 18 16.24 -2.58 10.75
N LEU A 19 16.74 -2.57 11.99
CA LEU A 19 16.36 -3.54 13.00
C LEU A 19 14.86 -3.47 13.29
N ALA A 20 14.26 -2.27 13.27
CA ALA A 20 12.84 -2.09 13.48
C ALA A 20 12.01 -2.74 12.37
N TYR A 21 12.23 -2.40 11.08
CA TYR A 21 11.50 -3.03 9.97
C TYR A 21 11.73 -4.54 9.90
N GLU A 22 12.97 -4.99 10.13
CA GLU A 22 13.28 -6.42 10.21
C GLU A 22 12.50 -7.12 11.32
N SER A 23 12.35 -6.48 12.47
CA SER A 23 11.57 -7.02 13.59
C SER A 23 10.08 -7.11 13.23
N TYR A 24 9.51 -6.08 12.62
CA TYR A 24 8.10 -6.10 12.20
C TYR A 24 7.85 -7.11 11.07
N PHE A 25 8.73 -7.21 10.08
CA PHE A 25 8.59 -8.22 9.03
C PHE A 25 8.70 -9.64 9.57
N LYS A 26 9.52 -9.88 10.61
CA LYS A 26 9.52 -11.15 11.34
C LYS A 26 8.22 -11.37 12.12
N ILE A 27 7.72 -10.36 12.84
CA ILE A 27 6.44 -10.45 13.56
C ILE A 27 5.31 -10.82 12.59
N PHE A 28 5.24 -10.18 11.44
CA PHE A 28 4.20 -10.41 10.43
C PHE A 28 4.48 -11.59 9.49
N GLY A 29 5.54 -12.37 9.74
CA GLY A 29 5.83 -13.57 8.95
C GLY A 29 6.23 -13.30 7.50
N LEU A 30 6.71 -12.09 7.17
CA LEU A 30 7.15 -11.71 5.83
C LEU A 30 8.59 -12.13 5.52
N ILE A 31 9.43 -12.29 6.55
CA ILE A 31 10.82 -12.77 6.41
C ILE A 31 11.14 -13.82 7.47
N SER A 32 11.82 -14.88 7.05
CA SER A 32 12.24 -15.98 7.91
C SER A 32 13.68 -15.82 8.42
N SER A 33 14.55 -15.24 7.60
CA SER A 33 15.94 -14.97 7.95
C SER A 33 16.17 -13.48 8.24
N GLY A 34 17.19 -13.18 9.05
CA GLY A 34 17.56 -11.78 9.28
C GLY A 34 18.24 -11.18 8.05
N LEU A 35 18.00 -9.90 7.77
CA LEU A 35 18.50 -9.19 6.58
C LEU A 35 20.04 -9.15 6.51
N ASP A 36 20.71 -9.36 7.64
CA ASP A 36 22.17 -9.39 7.78
C ASP A 36 22.80 -10.79 7.56
N PHE A 37 22.01 -11.86 7.52
CA PHE A 37 22.56 -13.23 7.52
C PHE A 37 23.21 -13.64 6.18
N GLY A 38 22.66 -13.19 5.05
CA GLY A 38 23.23 -13.47 3.72
C GLY A 38 24.47 -12.62 3.40
N GLN A 39 24.53 -11.37 3.88
CA GLN A 39 25.61 -10.45 3.56
C GLN A 39 26.87 -10.63 4.41
N ARG A 40 26.77 -11.11 5.66
CA ARG A 40 27.92 -11.14 6.59
C ARG A 40 28.72 -12.44 6.59
N TYR A 41 28.12 -13.58 6.26
CA TYR A 41 28.72 -14.88 6.61
C TYR A 41 29.19 -15.74 5.45
N GLY A 42 28.96 -15.33 4.19
CA GLY A 42 29.26 -16.18 3.04
C GLY A 42 28.62 -17.58 3.17
N PRO A 43 29.05 -18.58 2.38
CA PRO A 43 28.48 -19.93 2.41
C PRO A 43 28.94 -20.76 3.63
N VAL A 44 29.27 -20.14 4.76
CA VAL A 44 29.77 -20.85 5.94
C VAL A 44 28.60 -21.45 6.72
N LYS A 45 28.71 -22.76 6.97
CA LYS A 45 27.73 -23.67 7.56
C LYS A 45 26.93 -23.03 8.71
N GLN A 46 25.70 -22.60 8.39
CA GLN A 46 24.72 -22.18 9.37
C GLN A 46 24.12 -23.37 10.13
N ASP A 47 23.71 -23.11 11.37
CA ASP A 47 22.84 -23.97 12.16
C ASP A 47 21.43 -23.96 11.55
N LYS A 48 21.18 -24.91 10.64
CA LYS A 48 19.99 -24.99 9.77
C LYS A 48 18.66 -25.09 10.52
N THR A 49 18.68 -25.43 11.81
CA THR A 49 17.48 -25.68 12.62
C THR A 49 16.70 -24.41 12.90
N SER A 50 17.37 -23.30 13.25
CA SER A 50 16.69 -22.04 13.60
C SER A 50 16.06 -21.33 12.39
N THR A 51 16.67 -21.47 11.21
CA THR A 51 16.16 -20.90 9.96
C THR A 51 14.94 -21.66 9.44
N ASN A 52 14.91 -22.99 9.62
CA ASN A 52 13.76 -23.81 9.27
C ASN A 52 12.51 -23.45 10.09
N LEU A 53 12.63 -23.22 11.40
CA LEU A 53 11.48 -22.87 12.26
C LEU A 53 10.87 -21.51 11.88
N LYS A 54 11.70 -20.51 11.60
CA LYS A 54 11.22 -19.19 11.18
C LYS A 54 10.55 -19.24 9.81
N ARG A 55 11.08 -20.06 8.89
CA ARG A 55 10.47 -20.23 7.56
C ARG A 55 9.14 -20.94 7.65
N PHE A 56 9.05 -21.94 8.52
CA PHE A 56 7.79 -22.60 8.84
C PHE A 56 6.76 -21.60 9.40
N TYR A 57 7.17 -20.69 10.29
CA TYR A 57 6.30 -19.61 10.78
C TYR A 57 5.77 -18.72 9.64
N CYS A 58 6.63 -18.24 8.74
CA CYS A 58 6.21 -17.44 7.58
C CYS A 58 5.22 -18.20 6.67
N GLN A 59 5.50 -19.47 6.40
CA GLN A 59 4.61 -20.35 5.62
C GLN A 59 3.27 -20.54 6.33
N PHE A 60 3.27 -20.72 7.65
CA PHE A 60 2.07 -20.88 8.44
C PHE A 60 1.22 -19.60 8.43
N VAL A 61 1.82 -18.43 8.65
CA VAL A 61 1.11 -17.13 8.57
C VAL A 61 0.53 -16.94 7.17
N CYS A 62 1.30 -17.20 6.11
CA CYS A 62 0.84 -17.10 4.73
C CYS A 62 -0.35 -18.04 4.45
N LEU A 63 -0.28 -19.30 4.91
CA LEU A 63 -1.37 -20.27 4.79
C LEU A 63 -2.62 -19.82 5.55
N LEU A 64 -2.47 -19.27 6.76
CA LEU A 64 -3.59 -18.72 7.51
C LEU A 64 -4.25 -17.55 6.76
N LEU A 65 -3.46 -16.63 6.20
CA LEU A 65 -3.99 -15.51 5.40
C LEU A 65 -4.78 -15.98 4.19
N TRP A 66 -4.28 -17.01 3.47
CA TRP A 66 -5.02 -17.63 2.37
C TRP A 66 -6.29 -18.33 2.84
N PHE A 67 -6.24 -19.06 3.95
CA PHE A 67 -7.42 -19.68 4.55
C PHE A 67 -8.49 -18.63 4.83
N PHE A 68 -8.12 -17.49 5.39
CA PHE A 68 -9.05 -16.41 5.66
C PHE A 68 -9.58 -15.71 4.41
N ALA A 69 -8.74 -15.50 3.38
CA ALA A 69 -9.20 -14.97 2.11
C ALA A 69 -10.25 -15.88 1.45
N ILE A 70 -10.00 -17.20 1.45
CA ILE A 70 -10.94 -18.20 0.96
C ILE A 70 -12.20 -18.22 1.82
N ARG A 71 -12.06 -18.17 3.15
CA ARG A 71 -13.20 -18.10 4.09
C ARG A 71 -14.07 -16.88 3.79
N SER A 72 -13.50 -15.69 3.66
CA SER A 72 -14.25 -14.47 3.31
C SER A 72 -14.98 -14.60 1.99
N PHE A 73 -14.34 -15.17 0.97
CA PHE A 73 -14.98 -15.42 -0.32
C PHE A 73 -16.16 -16.39 -0.19
N VAL A 74 -15.98 -17.51 0.52
CA VAL A 74 -17.03 -18.52 0.70
C VAL A 74 -18.22 -17.96 1.49
N LEU A 75 -17.97 -17.19 2.55
CA LEU A 75 -19.02 -16.57 3.38
C LEU A 75 -19.93 -15.63 2.59
N MET A 76 -19.45 -15.03 1.50
CA MET A 76 -20.31 -14.24 0.62
C MET A 76 -21.45 -15.08 0.03
N PHE A 77 -21.24 -16.36 -0.26
CA PHE A 77 -22.23 -17.21 -0.92
C PHE A 77 -23.11 -18.03 0.03
N ILE A 78 -22.74 -18.13 1.30
CA ILE A 78 -23.52 -18.89 2.29
C ILE A 78 -24.61 -17.98 2.84
N GLY A 79 -25.88 -18.31 2.59
CA GLY A 79 -27.03 -17.59 3.19
C GLY A 79 -27.44 -18.14 4.56
N ASP A 80 -27.08 -19.38 4.86
CA ASP A 80 -27.45 -20.06 6.11
C ASP A 80 -26.70 -19.48 7.31
N ARG A 81 -27.44 -18.96 8.29
CA ARG A 81 -26.88 -18.31 9.50
C ARG A 81 -26.17 -19.30 10.41
N GLU A 82 -26.65 -20.52 10.55
CA GLU A 82 -26.04 -21.52 11.42
C GLU A 82 -24.66 -21.93 10.89
N ILE A 83 -24.55 -22.13 9.57
CA ILE A 83 -23.27 -22.41 8.90
C ILE A 83 -22.30 -21.23 9.05
N GLN A 84 -22.79 -19.99 8.89
CA GLN A 84 -21.96 -18.78 9.10
C GLN A 84 -21.40 -18.71 10.53
N LEU A 85 -22.25 -18.94 11.54
CA LEU A 85 -21.82 -18.94 12.94
C LEU A 85 -20.83 -20.06 13.24
N MET A 86 -21.03 -21.25 12.68
CA MET A 86 -20.08 -22.35 12.77
C MET A 86 -18.72 -21.99 12.15
N MET A 87 -18.73 -21.18 11.08
CA MET A 87 -17.53 -20.63 10.45
C MET A 87 -16.99 -19.35 11.14
N GLY A 88 -17.52 -18.98 12.31
CA GLY A 88 -17.08 -17.84 13.10
C GLY A 88 -17.43 -16.47 12.53
N ASP A 89 -18.46 -16.39 11.68
CA ASP A 89 -18.91 -15.15 11.06
C ASP A 89 -20.13 -14.57 11.78
N LEU A 90 -19.95 -13.42 12.44
CA LEU A 90 -21.04 -12.68 13.10
C LEU A 90 -21.84 -11.80 12.14
N THR A 91 -21.34 -11.59 10.93
CA THR A 91 -22.02 -10.72 9.97
C THR A 91 -23.35 -11.31 9.49
N GLY A 92 -23.63 -12.58 9.78
CA GLY A 92 -24.95 -13.18 9.65
C GLY A 92 -26.05 -12.55 10.52
N PHE A 93 -25.69 -11.78 11.56
CA PHE A 93 -26.65 -10.95 12.31
C PHE A 93 -26.89 -9.58 11.68
N TRP A 94 -26.08 -9.18 10.71
CA TRP A 94 -26.17 -7.87 10.06
C TRP A 94 -27.12 -7.88 8.85
N ASN A 95 -27.87 -8.97 8.64
CA ASN A 95 -28.88 -9.12 7.60
C ASN A 95 -28.38 -8.64 6.22
N ASP A 96 -29.12 -7.73 5.56
CA ASP A 96 -28.84 -7.23 4.21
C ASP A 96 -27.51 -6.45 4.10
N TYR A 97 -26.96 -5.99 5.23
CA TYR A 97 -25.72 -5.24 5.29
C TYR A 97 -24.45 -6.09 5.23
N ARG A 98 -24.61 -7.42 5.30
CA ARG A 98 -23.50 -8.36 5.36
C ARG A 98 -22.50 -8.17 4.23
N MET A 99 -22.99 -8.01 3.00
CA MET A 99 -22.13 -7.87 1.82
C MET A 99 -21.27 -6.61 1.86
N TYR A 100 -21.78 -5.54 2.49
CA TYR A 100 -21.06 -4.27 2.64
C TYR A 100 -19.79 -4.45 3.45
N TYR A 101 -19.74 -5.44 4.35
CA TYR A 101 -18.55 -5.81 5.11
C TYR A 101 -17.72 -6.94 4.47
N LEU A 102 -18.37 -8.01 4.01
CA LEU A 102 -17.67 -9.20 3.52
C LEU A 102 -16.85 -8.91 2.27
N MET A 103 -17.36 -8.09 1.35
CA MET A 103 -16.68 -7.81 0.09
C MET A 103 -15.38 -7.00 0.28
N PRO A 104 -15.35 -5.88 1.04
CA PRO A 104 -14.09 -5.24 1.42
C PRO A 104 -13.13 -6.14 2.19
N THR A 105 -13.66 -6.93 3.12
CA THR A 105 -12.85 -7.88 3.92
C THR A 105 -12.19 -8.93 3.02
N PHE A 106 -12.91 -9.43 2.01
CA PHE A 106 -12.36 -10.33 1.00
C PHE A 106 -11.23 -9.67 0.21
N TYR A 107 -11.42 -8.47 -0.33
CA TYR A 107 -10.36 -7.78 -1.07
C TYR A 107 -9.12 -7.53 -0.19
N TYR A 108 -9.32 -7.10 1.05
CA TYR A 108 -8.24 -6.83 1.98
C TYR A 108 -7.45 -8.09 2.33
N SER A 109 -8.15 -9.19 2.59
CA SER A 109 -7.53 -10.47 2.93
C SER A 109 -6.83 -11.13 1.75
N LEU A 110 -7.44 -11.09 0.55
CA LEU A 110 -6.83 -11.56 -0.69
C LEU A 110 -5.53 -10.79 -0.96
N GLN A 111 -5.58 -9.46 -0.86
CA GLN A 111 -4.42 -8.60 -1.02
C GLN A 111 -3.31 -8.97 -0.03
N THR A 112 -3.62 -9.06 1.27
CA THR A 112 -2.62 -9.42 2.28
C THR A 112 -2.01 -10.80 2.01
N ALA A 113 -2.82 -11.80 1.65
CA ALA A 113 -2.34 -13.14 1.33
C ALA A 113 -1.39 -13.13 0.12
N ILE A 114 -1.72 -12.34 -0.92
CA ILE A 114 -0.86 -12.16 -2.09
C ILE A 114 0.45 -11.47 -1.71
N ILE A 115 0.40 -10.38 -0.93
CA ILE A 115 1.60 -9.67 -0.47
C ILE A 115 2.50 -10.62 0.33
N ALA A 116 1.95 -11.34 1.30
CA ALA A 116 2.70 -12.33 2.07
C ALA A 116 3.34 -13.40 1.17
N THR A 117 2.63 -13.84 0.13
CA THR A 117 3.14 -14.80 -0.86
C THR A 117 4.30 -14.22 -1.68
N ILE A 118 4.21 -12.96 -2.13
CA ILE A 118 5.27 -12.27 -2.88
C ILE A 118 6.54 -12.18 -2.02
N PHE A 119 6.42 -11.74 -0.77
CA PHE A 119 7.55 -11.65 0.17
C PHE A 119 8.17 -13.03 0.45
N LEU A 120 7.35 -14.05 0.69
CA LEU A 120 7.82 -15.41 0.94
C LEU A 120 8.51 -16.04 -0.28
N ARG A 121 7.99 -15.79 -1.49
CA ARG A 121 8.56 -16.31 -2.75
C ARG A 121 9.90 -15.66 -3.05
N ASN A 122 10.01 -14.36 -2.83
CA ASN A 122 11.19 -13.56 -3.18
C ASN A 122 12.10 -13.30 -1.97
N GLU A 123 11.98 -14.08 -0.91
CA GLU A 123 12.79 -13.92 0.31
C GLU A 123 14.30 -14.04 0.02
N SER A 124 14.67 -14.85 -0.97
CA SER A 124 16.07 -15.02 -1.39
C SER A 124 16.62 -13.83 -2.18
N GLU A 125 15.75 -12.99 -2.74
CA GLU A 125 16.16 -11.84 -3.54
C GLU A 125 16.53 -10.70 -2.60
N LEU A 126 17.78 -10.22 -2.64
CA LEU A 126 18.21 -9.08 -1.81
C LEU A 126 17.85 -7.73 -2.46
N ALA A 127 17.36 -7.75 -3.71
CA ALA A 127 17.12 -6.55 -4.51
C ALA A 127 16.09 -5.61 -3.87
N TRP A 128 15.06 -6.14 -3.19
CA TRP A 128 14.06 -5.31 -2.51
C TRP A 128 14.58 -4.64 -1.22
N LEU A 129 15.78 -5.01 -0.76
CA LEU A 129 16.44 -4.41 0.41
C LEU A 129 17.28 -3.17 0.07
N VAL A 130 17.03 -2.54 -1.09
CA VAL A 130 17.69 -1.32 -1.56
C VAL A 130 18.04 -0.32 -0.45
N PRO A 131 17.15 0.05 0.49
CA PRO A 131 17.46 0.96 1.59
C PRO A 131 18.70 0.57 2.39
N PHE A 132 18.92 -0.72 2.62
CA PHE A 132 19.97 -1.22 3.50
C PHE A 132 21.27 -1.54 2.77
N ILE A 133 21.19 -1.86 1.48
CA ILE A 133 22.37 -2.06 0.62
C ILE A 133 22.96 -0.70 0.24
N SER A 134 22.10 0.22 -0.22
CA SER A 134 22.46 1.58 -0.62
C SER A 134 23.11 2.35 0.54
N VAL A 135 22.56 2.28 1.75
CA VAL A 135 23.11 3.04 2.90
C VAL A 135 24.51 2.54 3.30
N LYS A 136 24.77 1.24 3.22
CA LYS A 136 26.10 0.69 3.52
C LYS A 136 27.12 1.09 2.45
N GLN A 137 26.72 1.07 1.17
CA GLN A 137 27.55 1.57 0.06
C GLN A 137 27.80 3.09 0.16
N MET A 138 26.79 3.87 0.60
CA MET A 138 26.94 5.31 0.86
C MET A 138 27.97 5.59 1.95
N GLN A 139 28.03 4.77 3.01
CA GLN A 139 29.00 4.93 4.09
C GLN A 139 30.43 4.63 3.63
N THR A 140 30.62 3.70 2.70
CA THR A 140 31.95 3.36 2.17
C THR A 140 32.48 4.38 1.17
N ASN A 141 31.61 5.09 0.43
CA ASN A 141 32.01 6.14 -0.52
C ASN A 141 32.16 7.53 0.12
N SER A 142 32.67 7.57 1.36
CA SER A 142 32.62 8.65 2.37
C SER A 142 33.10 10.06 1.99
N ILE A 143 33.54 10.31 0.75
CA ILE A 143 34.13 11.60 0.35
C ILE A 143 33.08 12.60 -0.18
N ARG A 144 31.94 12.14 -0.72
CA ARG A 144 30.83 13.02 -1.17
C ARG A 144 29.52 12.85 -0.40
N THR A 145 29.30 11.72 0.26
CA THR A 145 28.05 11.37 0.97
C THR A 145 27.92 11.97 2.37
N ALA A 146 28.94 12.68 2.88
CA ALA A 146 29.00 13.21 4.25
C ALA A 146 27.95 14.29 4.61
N LYS A 147 27.07 14.68 3.67
CA LYS A 147 26.04 15.71 3.88
C LYS A 147 24.60 15.21 3.88
N TYR A 148 24.37 13.89 3.83
CA TYR A 148 23.01 13.38 3.93
C TYR A 148 22.51 13.52 5.38
N ASP A 149 21.36 14.17 5.57
CA ASP A 149 20.76 14.36 6.90
C ASP A 149 20.12 13.04 7.38
N THR A 150 20.95 12.22 8.01
CA THR A 150 20.60 10.90 8.54
C THR A 150 19.58 11.00 9.67
N ASN A 151 19.63 12.08 10.44
CA ASN A 151 18.78 12.29 11.61
C ASN A 151 17.32 12.51 11.20
N ASN A 152 17.09 13.28 10.13
CA ASN A 152 15.73 13.49 9.62
C ASN A 152 15.12 12.16 9.11
N HIS A 153 15.92 11.33 8.46
CA HIS A 153 15.48 10.03 7.95
C HIS A 153 15.11 9.05 9.08
N GLU A 154 15.95 8.98 10.11
CA GLU A 154 15.68 8.16 11.29
C GLU A 154 14.39 8.61 12.00
N ARG A 155 14.27 9.92 12.25
CA ARG A 155 13.09 10.50 12.90
C ARG A 155 11.81 10.23 12.11
N ARG A 156 11.84 10.42 10.78
CA ARG A 156 10.69 10.14 9.91
C ARG A 156 10.30 8.66 10.00
N THR A 157 11.28 7.76 9.96
CA THR A 157 11.05 6.32 10.07
C THR A 157 10.40 5.94 11.40
N GLN A 158 10.91 6.46 12.53
CA GLN A 158 10.34 6.23 13.85
C GLN A 158 8.89 6.72 13.94
N ILE A 159 8.61 7.93 13.45
CA ILE A 159 7.26 8.49 13.40
C ILE A 159 6.33 7.57 12.61
N THR A 160 6.76 7.09 11.44
CA THR A 160 5.89 6.24 10.62
C THR A 160 5.67 4.86 11.25
N ILE A 161 6.66 4.28 11.92
CA ILE A 161 6.48 3.04 12.68
C ILE A 161 5.46 3.23 13.80
N ILE A 162 5.55 4.31 14.58
CA ILE A 162 4.59 4.61 15.65
C ILE A 162 3.19 4.78 15.07
N MET A 163 3.07 5.55 13.98
CA MET A 163 1.80 5.76 13.27
C MET A 163 1.20 4.44 12.77
N ASN A 164 2.00 3.55 12.19
CA ASN A 164 1.55 2.24 11.73
C ASN A 164 1.02 1.38 12.88
N ASN A 165 1.75 1.32 14.00
CA ASN A 165 1.29 0.59 15.17
C ASN A 165 -0.03 1.14 15.71
N LEU A 166 -0.18 2.47 15.74
CA LEU A 166 -1.42 3.11 16.16
C LEU A 166 -2.58 2.73 15.22
N ILE A 167 -2.37 2.77 13.91
CA ILE A 167 -3.38 2.38 12.91
C ILE A 167 -3.76 0.90 13.07
N VAL A 168 -2.78 0.01 13.24
CA VAL A 168 -3.01 -1.43 13.45
C VAL A 168 -3.83 -1.66 14.73
N LEU A 169 -3.48 -0.97 15.83
CA LEU A 169 -4.19 -1.08 17.09
C LEU A 169 -5.63 -0.58 16.99
N ILE A 170 -5.84 0.59 16.37
CA ILE A 170 -7.17 1.18 16.19
C ILE A 170 -8.03 0.28 15.30
N ALA A 171 -7.52 -0.16 14.14
CA ALA A 171 -8.27 -1.02 13.22
C ALA A 171 -8.66 -2.35 13.87
N THR A 172 -7.70 -2.99 14.55
CA THR A 172 -7.95 -4.25 15.28
C THR A 172 -8.97 -4.05 16.40
N GLY A 173 -8.81 -2.99 17.20
CA GLY A 173 -9.71 -2.67 18.31
C GLY A 173 -11.13 -2.35 17.83
N MET A 174 -11.27 -1.55 16.77
CA MET A 174 -12.57 -1.21 16.19
C MET A 174 -13.32 -2.44 15.70
N VAL A 175 -12.66 -3.32 14.93
CA VAL A 175 -13.31 -4.54 14.41
C VAL A 175 -13.62 -5.52 15.55
N ALA A 176 -12.72 -5.68 16.52
CA ALA A 176 -12.99 -6.53 17.68
C ALA A 176 -14.18 -6.00 18.50
N MET A 177 -14.26 -4.68 18.72
CA MET A 177 -15.38 -4.04 19.41
C MET A 177 -16.70 -4.25 18.66
N LEU A 178 -16.71 -4.06 17.34
CA LEU A 178 -17.87 -4.30 16.49
C LEU A 178 -18.39 -5.74 16.61
N TYR A 179 -17.49 -6.73 16.58
CA TYR A 179 -17.84 -8.13 16.76
C TYR A 179 -18.36 -8.42 18.18
N MET A 180 -17.71 -7.86 19.21
CA MET A 180 -18.14 -8.01 20.60
C MET A 180 -19.53 -7.45 20.84
N LEU A 181 -19.83 -6.24 20.35
CA LEU A 181 -21.15 -5.61 20.48
C LEU A 181 -22.21 -6.44 19.77
N THR A 182 -21.94 -6.87 18.53
CA THR A 182 -22.85 -7.73 17.77
C THR A 182 -23.16 -9.02 18.52
N ALA A 183 -22.13 -9.70 19.03
CA ALA A 183 -22.30 -10.94 19.78
C ALA A 183 -23.08 -10.72 21.07
N TYR A 184 -22.80 -9.64 21.80
CA TYR A 184 -23.48 -9.31 23.06
C TYR A 184 -24.96 -9.00 22.87
N GLU A 185 -25.33 -8.30 21.80
CA GLU A 185 -26.72 -7.91 21.54
C GLU A 185 -27.59 -9.05 20.97
N ASN A 186 -26.98 -10.01 20.28
CA ASN A 186 -27.70 -11.00 19.48
C ASN A 186 -27.58 -12.46 19.95
N MET A 187 -26.74 -12.76 20.95
CA MET A 187 -26.51 -14.11 21.46
C MET A 187 -26.91 -14.24 22.93
N ASP A 188 -27.39 -15.42 23.31
CA ASP A 188 -27.51 -15.80 24.71
C ASP A 188 -26.13 -16.07 25.34
N ASP A 189 -26.06 -16.02 26.67
CA ASP A 189 -24.81 -16.17 27.44
C ASP A 189 -24.02 -17.44 27.10
N SER A 190 -24.71 -18.55 26.77
CA SER A 190 -24.05 -19.81 26.42
C SER A 190 -23.39 -19.72 25.05
N THR A 191 -24.14 -19.26 24.05
CA THR A 191 -23.63 -19.08 22.68
C THR A 191 -22.52 -18.03 22.63
N PHE A 192 -22.65 -16.93 23.37
CA PHE A 192 -21.63 -15.90 23.48
C PHE A 192 -20.29 -16.47 23.98
N LYS A 193 -20.30 -17.28 25.04
CA LYS A 193 -19.09 -17.91 25.59
C LYS A 193 -18.41 -18.85 24.59
N MET A 194 -19.20 -19.60 23.81
CA MET A 194 -18.67 -20.46 22.74
C MET A 194 -18.07 -19.65 21.59
N PHE A 195 -18.55 -18.42 21.37
CA PHE A 195 -18.11 -17.57 20.27
C PHE A 195 -16.89 -16.69 20.60
N LEU A 196 -16.57 -16.50 21.88
CA LEU A 196 -15.43 -15.69 22.33
C LEU A 196 -14.08 -16.04 21.66
N PRO A 197 -13.73 -17.33 21.43
CA PRO A 197 -12.51 -17.70 20.70
C PRO A 197 -12.49 -17.17 19.25
N TRP A 198 -13.64 -17.15 18.56
CA TRP A 198 -13.73 -16.65 17.19
C TRP A 198 -13.47 -15.16 17.10
N ILE A 199 -13.91 -14.38 18.10
CA ILE A 199 -13.60 -12.95 18.17
C ILE A 199 -12.09 -12.74 18.35
N GLY A 200 -11.45 -13.56 19.19
CA GLY A 200 -9.98 -13.55 19.34
C GLY A 200 -9.25 -13.88 18.03
N ILE A 201 -9.69 -14.92 17.33
CA ILE A 201 -9.16 -15.31 16.02
C ILE A 201 -9.31 -14.18 14.99
N GLN A 202 -10.49 -13.56 14.94
CA GLN A 202 -10.80 -12.45 14.04
C GLN A 202 -9.91 -11.22 14.34
N ALA A 203 -9.72 -10.88 15.62
CA ALA A 203 -8.85 -9.79 16.03
C ALA A 203 -7.38 -10.04 15.62
N VAL A 204 -6.86 -11.25 15.86
CA VAL A 204 -5.51 -11.64 15.43
C VAL A 204 -5.38 -11.54 13.91
N TRP A 205 -6.38 -12.00 13.16
CA TRP A 205 -6.36 -11.93 11.71
C TRP A 205 -6.34 -10.48 11.19
N ILE A 206 -7.18 -9.59 11.74
CA ILE A 206 -7.19 -8.16 11.41
C ILE A 206 -5.85 -7.49 11.75
N PHE A 207 -5.24 -7.87 12.87
CA PHE A 207 -3.91 -7.42 13.26
C PHE A 207 -2.86 -7.78 12.19
N PHE A 208 -2.84 -9.04 11.71
CA PHE A 208 -1.92 -9.45 10.65
C PHE A 208 -2.20 -8.74 9.32
N MET A 209 -3.48 -8.65 8.90
CA MET A 209 -3.84 -7.97 7.65
C MET A 209 -3.43 -6.50 7.63
N THR A 210 -3.81 -5.77 8.68
CA THR A 210 -3.50 -4.34 8.78
C THR A 210 -1.99 -4.13 8.93
N GLY A 211 -1.33 -4.96 9.74
CA GLY A 211 0.10 -4.89 9.94
C GLY A 211 0.90 -5.10 8.66
N ILE A 212 0.64 -6.18 7.94
CA ILE A 212 1.32 -6.46 6.66
C ILE A 212 1.11 -5.31 5.68
N ASN A 213 -0.13 -4.85 5.47
CA ASN A 213 -0.41 -3.75 4.55
C ASN A 213 0.32 -2.45 4.94
N MET A 214 0.21 -2.02 6.20
CA MET A 214 0.80 -0.76 6.66
C MET A 214 2.34 -0.78 6.63
N PHE A 215 2.95 -1.86 7.11
CA PHE A 215 4.41 -1.95 7.16
C PHE A 215 5.05 -2.13 5.78
N THR A 216 4.43 -2.91 4.88
CA THR A 216 4.94 -3.06 3.50
C THR A 216 4.79 -1.77 2.69
N MET A 217 3.65 -1.08 2.79
CA MET A 217 3.44 0.23 2.14
C MET A 217 4.44 1.27 2.62
N THR A 218 4.64 1.35 3.94
CA THR A 218 5.61 2.31 4.49
C THR A 218 7.03 1.96 4.08
N TYR A 219 7.38 0.67 4.05
CA TYR A 219 8.68 0.23 3.59
C TYR A 219 8.90 0.57 2.12
N PHE A 220 7.91 0.37 1.25
CA PHE A 220 7.96 0.81 -0.13
C PHE A 220 8.17 2.33 -0.24
N ASN A 221 7.42 3.13 0.53
CA ASN A 221 7.61 4.59 0.57
C ASN A 221 9.04 4.96 0.99
N LEU A 222 9.62 4.23 1.95
CA LEU A 222 11.01 4.41 2.37
C LEU A 222 12.00 4.14 1.23
N VAL A 223 11.80 3.05 0.48
CA VAL A 223 12.59 2.69 -0.71
C VAL A 223 12.55 3.83 -1.72
N CYS A 224 11.34 4.30 -2.06
CA CYS A 224 11.13 5.39 -2.99
C CYS A 224 11.77 6.69 -2.52
N LEU A 225 11.62 7.05 -1.24
CA LEU A 225 12.23 8.24 -0.66
C LEU A 225 13.75 8.23 -0.77
N ILE A 226 14.39 7.09 -0.50
CA ILE A 226 15.85 6.95 -0.59
C ILE A 226 16.31 7.12 -2.04
N LEU A 227 15.66 6.43 -2.99
CA LEU A 227 15.99 6.51 -4.41
C LEU A 227 15.78 7.92 -4.97
N SER A 228 14.63 8.54 -4.68
CA SER A 228 14.29 9.91 -5.06
C SER A 228 15.33 10.91 -4.54
N ASN A 229 15.72 10.79 -3.26
CA ASN A 229 16.75 11.67 -2.70
C ASN A 229 18.14 11.43 -3.30
N ARG A 230 18.48 10.21 -3.74
CA ARG A 230 19.73 9.94 -4.46
C ARG A 230 19.74 10.62 -5.82
N PHE A 231 18.66 10.48 -6.60
CA PHE A 231 18.52 11.21 -7.86
C PHE A 231 18.63 12.71 -7.64
N LYS A 232 17.89 13.25 -6.68
CA LYS A 232 17.92 14.67 -6.33
C LYS A 232 19.32 15.18 -5.99
N GLN A 233 20.12 14.38 -5.28
CA GLN A 233 21.51 14.74 -4.97
C GLN A 233 22.36 14.80 -6.23
N VAL A 234 22.30 13.78 -7.09
CA VAL A 234 23.04 13.77 -8.36
C VAL A 234 22.60 14.94 -9.25
N CYS A 235 21.31 15.27 -9.29
CA CYS A 235 20.79 16.43 -10.02
C CYS A 235 21.41 17.74 -9.52
N LYS A 236 21.42 17.97 -8.20
CA LYS A 236 22.03 19.15 -7.59
C LYS A 236 23.53 19.25 -7.87
N ASP A 237 24.23 18.13 -7.88
CA ASP A 237 25.66 18.11 -8.18
C ASP A 237 25.94 18.38 -9.67
N ILE A 238 25.06 17.94 -10.57
CA ILE A 238 25.09 18.30 -12.00
C ILE A 238 24.82 19.79 -12.18
N GLU A 239 23.80 20.34 -11.52
CA GLU A 239 23.47 21.77 -11.55
C GLU A 239 24.62 22.62 -11.01
N ALA A 240 25.19 22.26 -9.86
CA ALA A 240 26.33 22.96 -9.29
C ALA A 240 27.57 22.89 -10.20
N LEU A 241 27.80 21.75 -10.85
CA LEU A 241 28.88 21.61 -11.84
C LEU A 241 28.61 22.48 -13.08
N ALA A 242 27.36 22.62 -13.49
CA ALA A 242 26.94 23.48 -14.60
C ALA A 242 27.12 24.96 -14.29
N GLU A 243 26.79 25.39 -13.07
CA GLU A 243 26.90 26.78 -12.60
C GLU A 243 28.32 27.20 -12.23
N SER A 244 29.21 26.25 -11.91
CA SER A 244 30.61 26.56 -11.61
C SER A 244 31.35 27.20 -12.80
N ASP A 245 32.44 27.92 -12.55
CA ASP A 245 33.25 28.59 -13.59
C ASP A 245 33.60 27.61 -14.74
N PRO A 246 33.35 27.97 -16.02
CA PRO A 246 33.58 27.09 -17.17
C PRO A 246 34.98 26.50 -17.23
N GLY A 247 36.00 27.20 -16.69
CA GLY A 247 37.38 26.73 -16.72
C GLY A 247 37.88 26.42 -18.15
N PRO A 248 39.01 25.71 -18.28
CA PRO A 248 39.48 25.22 -19.57
C PRO A 248 38.54 24.16 -20.15
N LEU A 249 38.42 24.11 -21.49
CA LEU A 249 37.71 23.04 -22.20
C LEU A 249 38.15 21.65 -21.70
N GLY A 250 37.17 20.83 -21.31
CA GLY A 250 37.39 19.47 -20.83
C GLY A 250 37.73 19.34 -19.34
N SER A 251 37.99 20.43 -18.61
CA SER A 251 38.29 20.40 -17.18
C SER A 251 37.18 19.76 -16.33
N LYS A 252 35.93 19.86 -16.78
CA LYS A 252 34.74 19.29 -16.11
C LYS A 252 34.37 17.87 -16.57
N ASN A 253 35.01 17.33 -17.61
CA ASN A 253 34.59 16.05 -18.22
C ASN A 253 34.69 14.87 -17.24
N ASN A 254 35.75 14.81 -16.42
CA ASN A 254 35.92 13.74 -15.43
C ASN A 254 34.85 13.81 -14.33
N ALA A 255 34.52 15.01 -13.86
CA ALA A 255 33.48 15.21 -12.86
C ALA A 255 32.10 14.85 -13.42
N LEU A 256 31.80 15.29 -14.65
CA LEU A 256 30.55 14.96 -15.33
C LEU A 256 30.44 13.45 -15.61
N SER A 257 31.51 12.80 -16.05
CA SER A 257 31.53 11.34 -16.24
C SER A 257 31.29 10.60 -14.94
N THR A 258 31.78 11.11 -13.81
CA THR A 258 31.53 10.51 -12.49
C THR A 258 30.06 10.61 -12.12
N LEU A 259 29.46 11.80 -12.26
CA LEU A 259 28.02 12.01 -12.01
C LEU A 259 27.14 11.17 -12.95
N TYR A 260 27.60 10.95 -14.18
CA TYR A 260 26.95 10.08 -15.14
C TYR A 260 26.91 8.61 -14.66
N TYR A 261 28.04 8.08 -14.20
CA TYR A 261 28.09 6.72 -13.65
C TYR A 261 27.23 6.60 -12.38
N GLU A 262 27.24 7.61 -11.51
CA GLU A 262 26.40 7.64 -10.31
C GLU A 262 24.90 7.64 -10.65
N HIS A 263 24.46 8.41 -11.66
CA HIS A 263 23.06 8.39 -12.13
C HIS A 263 22.67 7.01 -12.66
N ASN A 264 23.52 6.42 -13.51
CA ASN A 264 23.26 5.10 -14.10
C ASN A 264 23.21 3.99 -13.05
N GLU A 265 24.08 4.04 -12.03
CA GLU A 265 24.04 3.11 -10.89
C GLU A 265 22.68 3.19 -10.17
N ILE A 266 22.13 4.40 -9.98
CA ILE A 266 20.81 4.56 -9.35
C ILE A 266 19.71 4.02 -10.28
N CYS A 267 19.80 4.22 -11.59
CA CYS A 267 18.86 3.63 -12.55
C CYS A 267 18.85 2.10 -12.50
N GLU A 268 20.03 1.47 -12.48
CA GLU A 268 20.16 0.01 -12.34
C GLU A 268 19.55 -0.47 -11.01
N LEU A 269 19.79 0.27 -9.92
CA LEU A 269 19.20 -0.03 -8.62
C LEU A 269 17.67 0.10 -8.59
N VAL A 270 17.10 1.07 -9.33
CA VAL A 270 15.64 1.19 -9.49
C VAL A 270 15.09 -0.01 -10.26
N ASP A 271 15.76 -0.43 -11.34
CA ASP A 271 15.34 -1.56 -12.17
C ASP A 271 15.37 -2.88 -11.39
N GLU A 272 16.47 -3.13 -10.67
CA GLU A 272 16.60 -4.28 -9.77
C GLU A 272 15.50 -4.28 -8.69
N SER A 273 15.25 -3.13 -8.07
CA SER A 273 14.19 -2.98 -7.07
C SER A 273 12.80 -3.21 -7.67
N ASN A 274 12.57 -2.69 -8.87
CA ASN A 274 11.30 -2.78 -9.58
C ASN A 274 10.92 -4.23 -9.88
N SER A 275 11.88 -5.12 -10.14
CA SER A 275 11.63 -6.54 -10.38
C SER A 275 10.73 -7.19 -9.30
N PHE A 276 10.93 -6.79 -8.03
CA PHE A 276 10.10 -7.20 -6.89
C PHE A 276 8.84 -6.33 -6.75
N TRP A 277 9.02 -5.00 -6.73
CA TRP A 277 7.95 -4.06 -6.37
C TRP A 277 6.85 -3.97 -7.41
N GLN A 278 7.11 -4.29 -8.67
CA GLN A 278 6.10 -4.24 -9.73
C GLN A 278 4.91 -5.18 -9.47
N SER A 279 5.18 -6.36 -8.89
CA SER A 279 4.13 -7.32 -8.51
C SER A 279 3.33 -6.79 -7.34
N PHE A 280 4.02 -6.27 -6.31
CA PHE A 280 3.39 -5.63 -5.17
C PHE A 280 2.45 -4.52 -5.64
N ILE A 281 2.93 -3.56 -6.43
CA ILE A 281 2.15 -2.45 -6.96
C ILE A 281 0.91 -2.96 -7.71
N PHE A 282 1.07 -3.90 -8.63
CA PHE A 282 -0.03 -4.41 -9.45
C PHE A 282 -1.15 -5.03 -8.60
N PHE A 283 -0.82 -5.91 -7.65
CA PHE A 283 -1.85 -6.55 -6.84
C PHE A 283 -2.54 -5.60 -5.86
N ASN A 284 -1.82 -4.57 -5.38
CA ASN A 284 -2.44 -3.49 -4.60
C ASN A 284 -3.47 -2.72 -5.45
N TYR A 285 -3.15 -2.37 -6.69
CA TYR A 285 -4.10 -1.72 -7.61
C TYR A 285 -5.29 -2.63 -7.92
N LEU A 286 -5.02 -3.91 -8.21
CA LEU A 286 -6.03 -4.90 -8.56
C LEU A 286 -7.06 -5.13 -7.44
N CYS A 287 -6.63 -5.08 -6.17
CA CYS A 287 -7.53 -5.28 -5.04
C CYS A 287 -8.19 -3.98 -4.57
N HIS A 288 -7.43 -2.88 -4.46
CA HIS A 288 -7.95 -1.63 -3.90
C HIS A 288 -8.87 -0.87 -4.84
N ILE A 289 -8.66 -0.90 -6.17
CA ILE A 289 -9.55 -0.17 -7.10
C ILE A 289 -10.98 -0.75 -7.05
N PRO A 290 -11.21 -2.06 -7.23
CA PRO A 290 -12.56 -2.64 -7.11
C PRO A 290 -13.14 -2.47 -5.71
N CYS A 291 -12.34 -2.62 -4.66
CA CYS A 291 -12.77 -2.40 -3.27
C CYS A 291 -13.24 -0.94 -3.06
N ASN A 292 -12.52 0.03 -3.62
CA ASN A 292 -12.87 1.44 -3.51
C ASN A 292 -14.15 1.74 -4.31
N CYS A 293 -14.27 1.24 -5.54
CA CYS A 293 -15.51 1.33 -6.33
C CYS A 293 -16.71 0.74 -5.58
N TYR A 294 -16.53 -0.39 -4.90
CA TYR A 294 -17.57 -1.03 -4.09
C TYR A 294 -17.92 -0.23 -2.84
N ALA A 295 -16.92 0.24 -2.08
CA ALA A 295 -17.15 1.07 -0.90
C ALA A 295 -17.86 2.38 -1.27
N LEU A 296 -17.47 2.99 -2.39
CA LEU A 296 -18.11 4.17 -2.94
C LEU A 296 -19.57 3.90 -3.33
N TYR A 297 -19.84 2.78 -4.02
CA TYR A 297 -21.22 2.36 -4.30
C TYR A 297 -22.04 2.24 -3.01
N ASN A 298 -21.51 1.59 -1.98
CA ASN A 298 -22.21 1.50 -0.70
C ASN A 298 -22.48 2.91 -0.15
N LEU A 299 -21.48 3.79 -0.09
CA LEU A 299 -21.64 5.14 0.48
C LEU A 299 -22.77 5.97 -0.14
N PHE A 300 -23.14 5.71 -1.40
CA PHE A 300 -24.21 6.42 -2.10
C PHE A 300 -25.57 5.73 -2.06
N PHE A 301 -25.59 4.40 -1.98
CA PHE A 301 -26.81 3.62 -2.25
C PHE A 301 -27.26 2.75 -1.10
N ALA A 302 -26.35 2.40 -0.19
CA ALA A 302 -26.71 1.61 0.96
C ALA A 302 -27.38 2.49 2.01
N GLU A 303 -28.44 1.96 2.61
CA GLU A 303 -28.89 2.45 3.90
C GLU A 303 -27.90 1.92 4.95
N PHE A 304 -27.45 2.79 5.86
CA PHE A 304 -26.45 2.44 6.86
C PHE A 304 -26.98 2.75 8.26
N ASP A 305 -26.63 1.89 9.21
CA ASP A 305 -26.48 2.34 10.58
C ASP A 305 -25.19 3.17 10.73
N ASP A 306 -25.09 3.95 11.81
CA ASP A 306 -23.94 4.83 12.04
C ASP A 306 -22.61 4.06 12.05
N LEU A 307 -22.63 2.83 12.54
CA LEU A 307 -21.45 1.99 12.73
C LEU A 307 -20.90 1.48 11.38
N LEU A 308 -21.78 1.01 10.51
CA LEU A 308 -21.45 0.56 9.18
C LEU A 308 -21.05 1.71 8.26
N ALA A 309 -21.66 2.89 8.44
CA ALA A 309 -21.20 4.10 7.78
C ALA A 309 -19.75 4.43 8.15
N ILE A 310 -19.39 4.38 9.43
CA ILE A 310 -18.01 4.59 9.91
C ILE A 310 -17.05 3.58 9.29
N VAL A 311 -17.42 2.28 9.28
CA VAL A 311 -16.59 1.23 8.69
C VAL A 311 -16.40 1.47 7.19
N THR A 312 -17.46 1.78 6.45
CA THR A 312 -17.41 1.99 5.00
C THR A 312 -16.58 3.23 4.64
N TRP A 313 -16.76 4.34 5.36
CA TRP A 313 -15.91 5.52 5.21
C TRP A 313 -14.44 5.24 5.51
N THR A 314 -14.18 4.46 6.55
CA THR A 314 -12.80 4.07 6.93
C THR A 314 -12.16 3.23 5.83
N VAL A 315 -12.87 2.25 5.27
CA VAL A 315 -12.40 1.43 4.14
C VAL A 315 -12.15 2.31 2.91
N PHE A 316 -13.09 3.18 2.54
CA PHE A 316 -12.94 4.08 1.41
C PHE A 316 -11.71 4.99 1.55
N LEU A 317 -11.58 5.67 2.69
CA LEU A 317 -10.46 6.57 2.96
C LEU A 317 -9.13 5.81 3.05
N HIS A 318 -9.11 4.63 3.65
CA HIS A 318 -7.91 3.81 3.72
C HIS A 318 -7.43 3.42 2.32
N THR A 319 -8.30 2.85 1.49
CA THR A 319 -7.93 2.37 0.15
C THR A 319 -7.47 3.50 -0.77
N ILE A 320 -8.12 4.68 -0.73
CA ILE A 320 -7.70 5.82 -1.55
C ILE A 320 -6.36 6.41 -1.08
N LEU A 321 -6.16 6.55 0.24
CA LEU A 321 -4.90 7.05 0.79
C LEU A 321 -3.76 6.08 0.52
N PHE A 322 -4.01 4.78 0.64
CA PHE A 322 -3.01 3.75 0.37
C PHE A 322 -2.54 3.79 -1.09
N LEU A 323 -3.48 3.84 -2.04
CA LEU A 323 -3.16 4.01 -3.46
C LEU A 323 -2.42 5.33 -3.70
N ALA A 324 -2.87 6.44 -3.11
CA ALA A 324 -2.22 7.73 -3.26
C ALA A 324 -0.77 7.70 -2.77
N PHE A 325 -0.50 7.11 -1.60
CA PHE A 325 0.86 7.03 -1.05
C PHE A 325 1.79 6.20 -1.92
N ILE A 326 1.38 5.00 -2.35
CA ILE A 326 2.20 4.17 -3.25
C ILE A 326 2.45 4.91 -4.56
N SER A 327 1.42 5.52 -5.13
CA SER A 327 1.54 6.16 -6.44
C SER A 327 2.44 7.40 -6.39
N LEU A 328 2.23 8.29 -5.40
CA LEU A 328 3.02 9.50 -5.21
C LEU A 328 4.49 9.16 -4.95
N SER A 329 4.76 8.20 -4.06
CA SER A 329 6.12 7.76 -3.78
C SER A 329 6.83 7.23 -5.04
N ALA A 330 6.15 6.41 -5.84
CA ALA A 330 6.73 5.91 -7.09
C ALA A 330 6.93 7.01 -8.14
N ALA A 331 5.97 7.94 -8.25
CA ALA A 331 6.04 9.07 -9.17
C ALA A 331 7.15 10.06 -8.80
N ASP A 332 7.43 10.27 -7.51
CA ASP A 332 8.54 11.12 -7.04
C ASP A 332 9.90 10.58 -7.49
N VAL A 333 10.08 9.24 -7.49
CA VAL A 333 11.30 8.61 -8.02
C VAL A 333 11.42 8.88 -9.52
N SER A 334 10.33 8.71 -10.26
CA SER A 334 10.33 8.96 -11.70
C SER A 334 10.59 10.44 -12.02
N ALA A 335 9.96 11.36 -11.29
CA ALA A 335 10.14 12.80 -11.48
C ALA A 335 11.59 13.24 -11.23
N GLU A 336 12.19 12.79 -10.13
CA GLU A 336 13.58 13.13 -9.80
C GLU A 336 14.58 12.45 -10.75
N ALA A 337 14.30 11.24 -11.25
CA ALA A 337 15.15 10.57 -12.23
C ALA A 337 15.29 11.34 -13.56
N HIS A 338 14.25 12.08 -13.95
CA HIS A 338 14.22 12.90 -15.17
C HIS A 338 14.43 14.40 -14.90
N SER A 339 14.59 14.82 -13.64
CA SER A 339 14.87 16.22 -13.26
C SER A 339 16.07 16.86 -13.98
N PRO A 340 17.20 16.16 -14.26
CA PRO A 340 18.34 16.75 -14.97
C PRO A 340 17.99 17.32 -16.35
N TYR A 341 16.88 16.86 -16.95
CA TYR A 341 16.38 17.38 -18.22
C TYR A 341 15.89 18.83 -18.13
N THR A 342 15.33 19.20 -16.98
CA THR A 342 14.73 20.53 -16.77
C THR A 342 15.75 21.60 -16.42
N ALA A 343 16.91 21.19 -15.88
CA ALA A 343 18.05 22.08 -15.70
C ALA A 343 18.49 22.59 -17.08
N LYS A 344 18.41 23.90 -17.30
CA LYS A 344 18.87 24.56 -18.53
C LYS A 344 20.39 24.53 -18.59
N ILE A 345 20.93 23.36 -18.90
CA ILE A 345 22.36 23.14 -18.99
C ILE A 345 22.84 23.69 -20.34
N HIS A 346 23.34 24.94 -20.35
CA HIS A 346 24.04 25.55 -21.49
C HIS A 346 25.49 25.05 -21.62
N ILE A 347 25.71 23.76 -21.43
CA ILE A 347 27.03 23.16 -21.57
C ILE A 347 27.12 22.56 -22.97
N ASP A 348 27.84 23.25 -23.87
CA ASP A 348 28.19 22.83 -25.24
C ASP A 348 29.18 21.65 -25.26
N CYS A 349 28.92 20.61 -24.46
CA CYS A 349 29.74 19.40 -24.43
C CYS A 349 28.95 18.22 -25.00
N LEU A 350 29.51 17.57 -26.02
CA LEU A 350 28.94 16.39 -26.70
C LEU A 350 28.52 15.27 -25.71
N GLN A 351 29.26 15.15 -24.60
CA GLN A 351 28.96 14.19 -23.52
C GLN A 351 27.64 14.51 -22.80
N MET A 352 27.32 15.80 -22.61
CA MET A 352 26.05 16.23 -22.03
C MET A 352 24.87 15.96 -22.97
N SER A 353 25.07 16.17 -24.28
CA SER A 353 24.07 15.81 -25.29
C SER A 353 23.73 14.31 -25.26
N THR A 354 24.76 13.46 -25.13
CA THR A 354 24.60 12.00 -25.02
C THR A 354 23.88 11.60 -23.73
N PHE A 355 24.22 12.24 -22.61
CA PHE A 355 23.53 12.05 -21.34
C PHE A 355 22.05 12.43 -21.43
N LEU A 356 21.73 13.62 -21.95
CA LEU A 356 20.36 14.08 -22.15
C LEU A 356 19.57 13.17 -23.09
N HIS A 357 20.21 12.58 -24.10
CA HIS A 357 19.55 11.61 -24.97
C HIS A 357 19.20 10.31 -24.23
N ARG A 358 20.02 9.86 -23.27
CA ARG A 358 19.70 8.69 -22.44
C ARG A 358 18.59 9.00 -21.43
N VAL A 359 18.59 10.18 -20.82
CA VAL A 359 17.51 10.63 -19.93
C VAL A 359 16.18 10.81 -20.68
N ARG A 360 16.21 11.07 -22.00
CA ARG A 360 15.03 11.07 -22.89
C ARG A 360 14.55 9.68 -23.31
N GLY A 361 15.21 8.62 -22.86
CA GLY A 361 14.87 7.24 -23.19
C GLY A 361 13.56 6.76 -22.55
N PRO A 362 13.40 5.43 -22.39
CA PRO A 362 12.28 4.86 -21.66
C PRO A 362 12.15 5.46 -20.26
N THR A 363 10.91 5.65 -19.80
CA THR A 363 10.65 6.25 -18.49
C THR A 363 11.26 5.40 -17.36
N ILE A 364 12.18 6.00 -16.61
CA ILE A 364 12.76 5.41 -15.40
C ILE A 364 11.77 5.55 -14.24
N GLY A 365 11.47 4.46 -13.55
CA GLY A 365 10.59 4.45 -12.38
C GLY A 365 10.05 3.06 -12.06
N PHE A 366 9.17 2.98 -11.06
CA PHE A 366 8.49 1.73 -10.74
C PHE A 366 7.34 1.47 -11.72
N SER A 367 7.25 0.23 -12.22
CA SER A 367 6.23 -0.22 -13.17
C SER A 367 5.15 -1.05 -12.48
N CYS A 368 3.98 -1.11 -13.11
CA CYS A 368 2.89 -2.00 -12.73
C CYS A 368 2.90 -3.23 -13.67
N LEU A 369 3.69 -4.27 -13.33
CA LEU A 369 3.96 -5.43 -14.20
C LEU A 369 4.30 -5.05 -15.65
N ASP A 370 5.14 -4.02 -15.82
CA ASP A 370 5.53 -3.46 -17.12
C ASP A 370 4.38 -2.98 -18.03
N LEU A 371 3.16 -2.88 -17.52
CA LEU A 371 2.02 -2.29 -18.24
C LEU A 371 2.19 -0.78 -18.43
N PHE A 372 2.62 -0.11 -17.36
CA PHE A 372 2.95 1.32 -17.35
C PHE A 372 3.86 1.65 -16.18
N VAL A 373 4.66 2.71 -16.33
CA VAL A 373 5.47 3.29 -15.26
C VAL A 373 4.63 4.29 -14.48
N ILE A 374 4.70 4.23 -13.15
CA ILE A 374 3.97 5.17 -12.29
C ILE A 374 4.64 6.54 -12.36
N THR A 375 3.92 7.47 -12.95
CA THR A 375 4.28 8.89 -13.11
C THR A 375 3.14 9.77 -12.60
N ASN A 376 3.40 11.07 -12.42
CA ASN A 376 2.36 12.05 -12.07
C ASN A 376 1.18 12.03 -13.07
N ALA A 377 1.44 11.76 -14.35
CA ALA A 377 0.40 11.60 -15.37
C ALA A 377 -0.47 10.36 -15.11
N SER A 378 0.14 9.22 -14.76
CA SER A 378 -0.61 8.00 -14.43
C SER A 378 -1.51 8.17 -13.20
N ILE A 379 -1.08 8.96 -12.21
CA ILE A 379 -1.89 9.31 -11.02
C ILE A 379 -3.10 10.12 -11.46
N SER A 380 -2.89 11.16 -12.26
CA SER A 380 -3.97 12.01 -12.78
C SER A 380 -5.00 11.19 -13.57
N ASN A 381 -4.55 10.26 -14.41
CA ASN A 381 -5.43 9.34 -15.15
C ASN A 381 -6.24 8.44 -14.22
N THR A 382 -5.63 7.92 -13.15
CA THR A 382 -6.32 7.07 -12.16
C THR A 382 -7.39 7.87 -11.41
N ILE A 383 -7.07 9.09 -10.95
CA ILE A 383 -8.04 9.99 -10.31
C ILE A 383 -9.19 10.33 -11.26
N ALA A 384 -8.89 10.64 -12.52
CA ALA A 384 -9.89 10.93 -13.53
C ALA A 384 -10.82 9.73 -13.80
N ALA A 385 -10.28 8.51 -13.82
CA ALA A 385 -11.06 7.28 -13.97
C ALA A 385 -11.97 7.03 -12.76
N VAL A 386 -11.47 7.19 -11.53
CA VAL A 386 -12.28 7.07 -10.30
C VAL A 386 -13.37 8.14 -10.27
N ALA A 387 -13.05 9.39 -10.62
CA ALA A 387 -14.02 10.47 -10.70
C ALA A 387 -15.07 10.23 -11.80
N SER A 388 -14.68 9.69 -12.95
CA SER A 388 -15.60 9.33 -14.03
C SER A 388 -16.54 8.21 -13.60
N TYR A 389 -16.01 7.16 -12.95
CA TYR A 389 -16.83 6.10 -12.37
C TYR A 389 -17.80 6.64 -11.33
N PHE A 390 -17.34 7.52 -10.44
CA PHE A 390 -18.18 8.23 -9.48
C PHE A 390 -19.33 8.97 -10.16
N LEU A 391 -19.05 9.74 -11.21
CA LEU A 391 -20.07 10.50 -11.93
C LEU A 391 -21.09 9.59 -12.61
N ILE A 392 -20.63 8.48 -13.21
CA ILE A 392 -21.50 7.47 -13.82
C ILE A 392 -22.44 6.86 -12.76
N VAL A 393 -21.88 6.47 -11.62
CA VAL A 393 -22.62 5.88 -10.51
C VAL A 393 -23.63 6.88 -9.92
N ALA A 394 -23.24 8.14 -9.73
CA ALA A 394 -24.14 9.19 -9.28
C ALA A 394 -25.29 9.45 -10.27
N ASP A 395 -25.02 9.40 -11.58
CA ASP A 395 -26.04 9.58 -12.61
C ASP A 395 -27.04 8.41 -12.62
N PHE A 396 -26.55 7.17 -12.52
CA PHE A 396 -27.41 5.98 -12.33
C PHE A 396 -28.25 6.08 -11.06
N SER A 397 -27.71 6.66 -9.97
CA SER A 397 -28.46 6.90 -8.73
C SER A 397 -29.65 7.81 -8.97
N ARG A 398 -29.42 8.95 -9.61
CA ARG A 398 -30.46 9.93 -9.89
C ARG A 398 -31.52 9.34 -10.81
N SER A 399 -31.11 8.56 -11.81
CA SER A 399 -32.03 7.88 -12.73
C SER A 399 -32.90 6.83 -12.02
N THR A 400 -32.31 6.00 -11.16
CA THR A 400 -33.03 4.98 -10.38
C THR A 400 -33.99 5.62 -9.37
N ALA A 401 -33.54 6.66 -8.66
CA ALA A 401 -34.39 7.41 -7.73
C ALA A 401 -35.56 8.08 -8.45
N ALA A 402 -35.34 8.64 -9.65
CA ALA A 402 -36.39 9.22 -10.47
C ALA A 402 -37.40 8.16 -10.95
N ALA A 403 -36.92 6.96 -11.35
CA ALA A 403 -37.77 5.84 -11.74
C ALA A 403 -38.65 5.37 -10.58
N ASN A 404 -38.07 5.13 -9.39
CA ASN A 404 -38.80 4.73 -8.19
C ASN A 404 -39.83 5.80 -7.76
N ALA A 405 -39.49 7.09 -7.90
CA ALA A 405 -40.41 8.17 -7.61
C ALA A 405 -41.57 8.25 -8.63
N ALA A 406 -41.32 7.93 -9.90
CA ALA A 406 -42.35 7.84 -10.93
C ALA A 406 -43.30 6.67 -10.68
N GLU A 407 -42.77 5.49 -10.34
CA GLU A 407 -43.55 4.30 -9.98
C GLU A 407 -44.47 4.58 -8.78
N LYS A 408 -43.93 5.15 -7.69
CA LYS A 408 -44.74 5.54 -6.52
C LYS A 408 -45.86 6.54 -6.86
N ARG A 409 -45.63 7.47 -7.80
CA ARG A 409 -46.65 8.42 -8.26
C ARG A 409 -47.75 7.72 -9.07
N GLU A 410 -47.37 6.77 -9.92
CA GLU A 410 -48.33 5.97 -10.70
C GLU A 410 -49.19 5.09 -9.79
N GLU A 411 -48.58 4.44 -8.79
CA GLU A 411 -49.30 3.67 -7.77
C GLU A 411 -50.28 4.54 -6.97
N ALA A 412 -49.84 5.72 -6.53
CA ALA A 412 -50.69 6.68 -5.83
C ALA A 412 -51.86 7.18 -6.69
N ALA A 413 -51.63 7.42 -7.98
CA ALA A 413 -52.68 7.81 -8.92
C ALA A 413 -53.71 6.69 -9.14
N LYS A 414 -53.25 5.44 -9.30
CA LYS A 414 -54.12 4.26 -9.40
C LYS A 414 -54.96 4.07 -8.12
N ALA A 415 -54.36 4.24 -6.95
CA ALA A 415 -55.07 4.16 -5.67
C ALA A 415 -56.16 5.25 -5.53
N ALA A 416 -55.86 6.49 -5.93
CA ALA A 416 -56.83 7.59 -5.90
C ALA A 416 -58.02 7.39 -6.86
N MET A 417 -57.77 6.81 -8.04
CA MET A 417 -58.82 6.48 -9.03
C MET A 417 -59.77 5.37 -8.54
N ASN A 418 -59.23 4.39 -7.81
CA ASN A 418 -60.04 3.32 -7.20
C ASN A 418 -60.92 3.85 -6.07
N LEU A 419 -60.46 4.84 -5.29
CA LEU A 419 -61.28 5.46 -4.23
C LEU A 419 -62.48 6.24 -4.78
N THR A 420 -62.32 6.89 -5.94
CA THR A 420 -63.38 7.70 -6.57
C THR A 420 -64.48 6.86 -7.23
N THR A 421 -64.20 5.61 -7.59
CA THR A 421 -65.18 4.69 -8.21
C THR A 421 -66.08 3.97 -7.19
N THR A 422 -65.73 3.94 -5.91
CA THR A 422 -66.50 3.27 -4.85
C THR A 422 -67.61 4.10 -4.17
N VAL A 423 -67.82 5.38 -4.51
CA VAL A 423 -68.71 6.30 -3.76
C VAL A 423 -69.95 6.76 -4.55
N ALA A 424 -70.40 6.01 -5.56
CA ALA A 424 -71.73 6.23 -6.12
C ALA A 424 -72.73 5.25 -5.46
N PRO A 425 -73.46 5.65 -4.40
CA PRO A 425 -74.57 4.83 -3.94
C PRO A 425 -75.59 4.71 -5.09
N PRO A 426 -76.18 3.52 -5.29
CA PRO A 426 -77.22 3.36 -6.30
C PRO A 426 -78.36 4.32 -5.98
N VAL A 427 -78.66 5.23 -6.90
CA VAL A 427 -79.86 6.05 -6.84
C VAL A 427 -81.04 5.09 -7.04
N THR A 428 -81.63 4.64 -5.93
CA THR A 428 -82.90 3.93 -5.92
C THR A 428 -83.96 4.90 -6.42
N GLN A 429 -84.47 4.64 -7.63
CA GLN A 429 -85.72 5.24 -8.15
C GLN A 429 -86.93 4.65 -7.44
#